data_AF-A0A7K0MK38-F1
#
_entry.id   AF-A0A7K0MK38-F1
#
_cell.length_a   1.000
_cell.length_b   1.000
_cell.length_c   1.000
_cell.angle_alpha   90.00
_cell.angle_beta   90.00
_cell.angle_gamma   90.00
#
_symmetry.space_group_name_H-M   'P 1'
#
loop_
_entity.id
_entity.type
_entity.pdbx_description
1 polymer ?
#
loop_
_entity_poly.entity_id
_entity_poly.type
_entity_poly.pdbx_seq_one_letter_code
_entity_poly.pdbx_strand_id
1 'polypeptide(L)'
;MLTFTERRRLALVAVLSLIALPAIALMGNDSPKNDSTMQTTTTASPTKIPDNSEPADPAFLPIPSESVAPEIITVNVPAPPAGSIVKGTASFIRWPKTMGLRPCATPHALIGAIITITNLNNGRTLKCNNVSIQSLTSGNIILIHTEVFLEIADLVDAPLPIEISF
;
A
#
# COMPACT_ATOMS: atom_id res chain seq x y z
N MET A 1 18.96 25.74 29.68
CA MET A 1 19.61 24.73 30.54
C MET A 1 18.92 23.39 30.32
N LEU A 2 19.62 22.36 29.82
CA LEU A 2 19.04 21.01 29.63
C LEU A 2 18.93 20.29 30.99
N THR A 3 17.76 19.74 31.29
CA THR A 3 17.49 18.92 32.47
C THR A 3 18.26 17.59 32.41
N PHE A 4 18.52 16.97 33.56
CA PHE A 4 19.35 15.77 33.69
C PHE A 4 18.82 14.58 32.86
N THR A 5 17.50 14.48 32.72
CA THR A 5 16.81 13.44 31.94
C THR A 5 17.04 13.57 30.44
N GLU A 6 17.11 14.80 29.92
CA GLU A 6 17.37 15.10 28.50
C GLU A 6 18.78 14.63 28.10
N ARG A 7 19.77 14.86 28.99
CA ARG A 7 21.17 14.47 28.77
C ARG A 7 21.35 12.94 28.72
N ARG A 8 20.58 12.20 29.52
CA ARG A 8 20.61 10.72 29.54
C ARG A 8 19.99 10.12 28.27
N ARG A 9 18.96 10.74 27.71
CA ARG A 9 18.35 10.33 26.43
C ARG A 9 19.27 10.63 25.24
N LEU A 10 19.89 11.80 25.22
CA LEU A 10 20.88 12.17 24.19
C LEU A 10 22.11 11.24 24.18
N ALA A 11 22.62 10.86 25.35
CA ALA A 11 23.74 9.92 25.45
C ALA A 11 23.39 8.52 24.91
N LEU A 12 22.19 8.01 25.19
CA LEU A 12 21.74 6.70 24.72
C LEU A 12 21.60 6.64 23.19
N VAL A 13 21.07 7.69 22.56
CA VAL A 13 20.91 7.75 21.09
C VAL A 13 22.27 7.78 20.38
N ALA A 14 23.25 8.50 20.93
CA ALA A 14 24.60 8.57 20.37
C ALA A 14 25.31 7.21 20.36
N VAL A 15 25.17 6.42 21.43
CA VAL A 15 25.77 5.08 21.52
C VAL A 15 25.12 4.10 20.54
N LEU A 16 23.78 4.14 20.40
CA LEU A 16 23.06 3.24 19.49
C LEU A 16 23.42 3.50 18.02
N SER A 17 23.60 4.78 17.65
CA SER A 17 24.00 5.18 16.30
C SER A 17 25.41 4.67 15.94
N LEU A 18 26.36 4.71 16.88
CA LEU A 18 27.73 4.27 16.62
C LEU A 18 27.86 2.77 16.27
N ILE A 19 26.86 1.96 16.66
CA ILE A 19 26.86 0.51 16.47
C ILE A 19 26.08 0.10 15.20
N ALA A 20 25.06 0.85 14.80
CA ALA A 20 24.19 0.49 13.69
C ALA A 20 24.81 0.73 12.29
N LEU A 21 25.62 1.79 12.13
CA LEU A 21 26.21 2.12 10.83
C LEU A 21 27.18 1.06 10.25
N PRO A 22 28.08 0.42 11.03
CA PRO A 22 28.99 -0.57 10.45
C PRO A 22 28.29 -1.89 10.09
N ALA A 23 27.14 -2.21 10.67
CA ALA A 23 26.42 -3.46 10.41
C ALA A 23 25.74 -3.48 9.03
N ILE A 24 25.25 -2.34 8.54
CA ILE A 24 24.50 -2.24 7.28
C ILE A 24 25.45 -2.31 6.06
N ALA A 25 26.71 -1.88 6.22
CA ALA A 25 27.70 -1.88 5.14
C ALA A 25 28.24 -3.27 4.77
N LEU A 26 28.03 -4.29 5.61
CA LEU A 26 28.54 -5.66 5.40
C LEU A 26 27.54 -6.60 4.70
N MET A 27 26.34 -6.12 4.35
CA MET A 27 25.25 -6.96 3.80
C MET A 27 24.97 -6.74 2.31
N GLY A 28 25.87 -6.08 1.58
CA GLY A 28 25.75 -5.88 0.14
C GLY A 28 26.69 -6.78 -0.65
N ASN A 29 26.20 -7.90 -1.19
CA ASN A 29 26.58 -8.39 -2.51
C ASN A 29 25.66 -9.52 -2.99
N ASP A 30 25.04 -9.35 -4.16
CA ASP A 30 25.15 -10.28 -5.30
C ASP A 30 24.11 -9.94 -6.37
N SER A 31 24.58 -9.43 -7.51
CA SER A 31 23.80 -9.30 -8.74
C SER A 31 23.93 -10.58 -9.56
N PRO A 32 22.83 -11.22 -10.01
CA PRO A 32 22.95 -12.34 -10.93
C PRO A 32 23.16 -11.83 -12.37
N LYS A 33 24.29 -12.25 -12.96
CA LYS A 33 24.54 -12.22 -14.41
C LYS A 33 23.58 -13.19 -15.10
N ASN A 34 22.90 -12.73 -16.14
CA ASN A 34 22.19 -13.62 -17.05
C ASN A 34 22.98 -13.70 -18.37
N ASP A 35 23.77 -14.76 -18.51
CA ASP A 35 24.36 -15.19 -19.78
C ASP A 35 23.28 -15.95 -20.56
N SER A 36 23.01 -15.57 -21.80
CA SER A 36 22.19 -16.37 -22.70
C SER A 36 22.92 -16.57 -24.02
N THR A 37 23.31 -17.83 -24.18
CA THR A 37 24.01 -18.48 -25.28
C THR A 37 23.31 -18.25 -26.62
N MET A 38 24.04 -17.70 -27.60
CA MET A 38 23.65 -17.72 -29.00
C MET A 38 23.89 -19.11 -29.59
N GLN A 39 22.85 -19.71 -30.16
CA GLN A 39 22.94 -20.97 -30.89
C GLN A 39 23.27 -20.74 -32.37
N THR A 40 24.11 -21.63 -32.86
CA THR A 40 24.91 -21.59 -34.08
C THR A 40 24.12 -21.88 -35.36
N THR A 41 24.50 -21.12 -36.39
CA THR A 41 24.45 -21.29 -37.84
C THR A 41 24.17 -22.69 -38.42
N THR A 42 23.35 -22.74 -39.48
CA THR A 42 23.50 -23.68 -40.60
C THR A 42 23.36 -22.97 -41.94
N THR A 43 24.02 -23.56 -42.94
CA THR A 43 24.66 -22.92 -44.08
C THR A 43 23.84 -22.98 -45.38
N ALA A 44 23.94 -21.87 -46.12
CA ALA A 44 23.72 -21.55 -47.53
C ALA A 44 23.38 -22.65 -48.58
N SER A 45 22.60 -22.23 -49.59
CA SER A 45 23.04 -22.30 -50.99
C SER A 45 22.41 -21.16 -51.83
N PRO A 46 23.16 -20.49 -52.74
CA PRO A 46 22.77 -19.21 -53.33
C PRO A 46 22.04 -19.39 -54.67
N THR A 47 20.96 -18.63 -54.88
CA THR A 47 20.38 -18.43 -56.22
C THR A 47 20.59 -16.98 -56.64
N LYS A 48 21.54 -16.80 -57.57
CA LYS A 48 21.72 -15.73 -58.57
C LYS A 48 21.38 -14.28 -58.15
N ILE A 49 22.43 -13.49 -57.88
CA ILE A 49 22.40 -12.04 -57.70
C ILE A 49 22.58 -11.35 -59.07
N PRO A 50 21.67 -10.46 -59.52
CA PRO A 50 22.02 -9.42 -60.48
C PRO A 50 22.79 -8.31 -59.75
N ASP A 51 23.94 -7.95 -60.28
CA ASP A 51 24.85 -6.93 -59.76
C ASP A 51 24.26 -5.53 -59.98
N ASN A 52 23.47 -5.06 -59.02
CA ASN A 52 23.14 -3.64 -58.89
C ASN A 52 22.86 -3.32 -57.42
N SER A 53 23.93 -2.99 -56.69
CA SER A 53 23.89 -2.75 -55.24
C SER A 53 23.76 -1.26 -54.95
N GLU A 54 22.55 -0.71 -55.03
CA GLU A 54 22.18 0.42 -54.17
C GLU A 54 21.65 -0.16 -52.86
N PRO A 55 22.01 0.37 -51.67
CA PRO A 55 21.53 -0.20 -50.41
C PRO A 55 20.00 -0.17 -50.40
N ALA A 56 19.37 -1.34 -50.29
CA ALA A 56 17.92 -1.40 -50.12
C ALA A 56 17.57 -0.73 -48.78
N ASP A 57 16.65 0.23 -48.82
CA ASP A 57 16.14 0.88 -47.62
C ASP A 57 15.57 -0.16 -46.64
N PRO A 58 15.76 0.00 -45.31
CA PRO A 58 15.32 -0.97 -44.32
C PRO A 58 13.80 -1.13 -44.35
N ALA A 59 13.33 -2.35 -44.65
CA ALA A 59 11.92 -2.69 -44.58
C ALA A 59 11.51 -2.96 -43.12
N PHE A 60 10.71 -2.06 -42.54
CA PHE A 60 10.07 -2.29 -41.25
C PHE A 60 8.93 -3.31 -41.42
N LEU A 61 9.00 -4.42 -40.68
CA LEU A 61 7.87 -5.36 -40.58
C LEU A 61 6.67 -4.62 -39.98
N PRO A 62 5.44 -4.81 -40.50
CA PRO A 62 4.25 -4.22 -39.90
C PRO A 62 4.12 -4.71 -38.46
N ILE A 63 4.13 -3.78 -37.51
CA ILE A 63 3.82 -4.10 -36.12
C ILE A 63 2.33 -4.48 -36.11
N PRO A 64 1.93 -5.66 -35.59
CA PRO A 64 0.53 -5.98 -35.43
C PRO A 64 -0.13 -4.86 -34.62
N SER A 65 -1.28 -4.39 -35.11
CA SER A 65 -2.01 -3.24 -34.60
C SER A 65 -2.05 -3.23 -33.07
N GLU A 66 -1.79 -2.06 -32.50
CA GLU A 66 -1.68 -1.84 -31.06
C GLU A 66 -2.75 -2.61 -30.30
N SER A 67 -2.32 -3.31 -29.24
CA SER A 67 -3.21 -3.93 -28.27
C SER A 67 -4.14 -2.87 -27.71
N VAL A 68 -5.34 -2.76 -28.28
CA VAL A 68 -6.38 -1.83 -27.85
C VAL A 68 -6.63 -2.12 -26.37
N ALA A 69 -6.21 -1.19 -25.51
CA ALA A 69 -6.50 -1.28 -24.10
C ALA A 69 -8.04 -1.24 -23.95
N PRO A 70 -8.64 -2.22 -23.27
CA PRO A 70 -10.09 -2.21 -23.06
C PRO A 70 -10.49 -0.91 -22.36
N GLU A 71 -11.53 -0.25 -22.88
CA GLU A 71 -12.00 1.06 -22.43
C GLU A 71 -12.42 1.03 -20.94
N ILE A 72 -12.84 -0.14 -20.43
CA ILE A 72 -13.20 -0.35 -19.03
C ILE A 72 -12.83 -1.78 -18.61
N ILE A 73 -11.98 -1.91 -17.60
CA ILE A 73 -11.75 -3.18 -16.90
C ILE A 73 -12.66 -3.20 -15.68
N THR A 74 -13.73 -3.99 -15.71
CA THR A 74 -14.57 -4.22 -14.52
C THR A 74 -13.88 -5.25 -13.63
N VAL A 75 -13.28 -4.80 -12.53
CA VAL A 75 -12.71 -5.67 -11.51
C VAL A 75 -13.78 -5.98 -10.47
N ASN A 76 -14.33 -7.20 -10.50
CA ASN A 76 -15.24 -7.67 -9.46
C ASN A 76 -14.44 -8.01 -8.20
N VAL A 77 -14.43 -7.10 -7.22
CA VAL A 77 -13.90 -7.38 -5.88
C VAL A 77 -15.04 -7.98 -5.04
N PRO A 78 -14.90 -9.22 -4.51
CA PRO A 78 -15.89 -9.80 -3.62
C PRO A 78 -16.09 -8.91 -2.39
N ALA A 79 -17.36 -8.63 -2.05
CA ALA A 79 -17.67 -8.00 -0.78
C ALA A 79 -17.26 -8.92 0.38
N PRO A 80 -16.72 -8.37 1.49
CA PRO A 80 -16.50 -9.15 2.69
C PRO A 80 -17.79 -9.87 3.10
N PRO A 81 -17.72 -11.13 3.57
CA PRO A 81 -18.90 -11.85 4.03
C PRO A 81 -19.56 -11.06 5.18
N ALA A 82 -20.89 -10.94 5.14
CA ALA A 82 -21.67 -10.29 6.19
C ALA A 82 -21.40 -11.00 7.53
N GLY A 83 -21.17 -10.22 8.58
CA GLY A 83 -20.79 -10.76 9.89
C GLY A 83 -19.30 -11.12 10.01
N SER A 84 -18.45 -10.65 9.09
CA SER A 84 -17.00 -10.68 9.32
C SER A 84 -16.65 -9.76 10.49
N ILE A 85 -15.92 -10.32 11.45
CA ILE A 85 -15.50 -9.64 12.67
C ILE A 85 -13.99 -9.46 12.62
N VAL A 86 -13.51 -8.23 12.74
CA VAL A 86 -12.08 -7.91 12.78
C VAL A 86 -11.78 -7.16 14.06
N LYS A 87 -10.76 -7.61 14.80
CA LYS A 87 -10.28 -6.96 16.02
C LYS A 87 -9.01 -6.18 15.75
N GLY A 88 -8.84 -5.07 16.45
CA GLY A 88 -7.63 -4.25 16.32
C GLY A 88 -7.75 -2.95 17.10
N THR A 89 -7.01 -1.95 16.67
CA THR A 89 -7.03 -0.62 17.28
C THR A 89 -7.71 0.42 16.41
N ALA A 90 -8.39 1.37 17.05
CA ALA A 90 -8.96 2.54 16.41
C ALA A 90 -8.31 3.81 16.93
N SER A 91 -8.15 4.77 16.04
CA SER A 91 -7.81 6.15 16.38
C SER A 91 -8.77 7.10 15.67
N PHE A 92 -8.56 8.41 15.84
CA PHE A 92 -9.43 9.44 15.29
C PHE A 92 -8.70 10.35 14.31
N ILE A 93 -9.48 10.93 13.39
CA ILE A 93 -9.01 12.00 12.50
C ILE A 93 -10.14 12.99 12.22
N ARG A 94 -9.78 14.26 12.06
CA ARG A 94 -10.74 15.30 11.69
C ARG A 94 -10.86 15.39 10.16
N TRP A 95 -12.00 14.96 9.62
CA TRP A 95 -12.35 15.22 8.22
C TRP A 95 -12.95 16.63 8.09
N PRO A 96 -12.53 17.42 7.08
CA PRO A 96 -12.96 18.81 6.94
C PRO A 96 -14.42 18.95 6.50
N LYS A 97 -14.98 17.95 5.80
CA LYS A 97 -16.36 17.97 5.30
C LYS A 97 -16.99 16.59 5.48
N THR A 98 -18.04 16.52 6.28
CA THR A 98 -18.75 15.26 6.58
C THR A 98 -20.01 15.07 5.75
N MET A 99 -20.58 16.13 5.16
CA MET A 99 -21.78 16.09 4.31
C MET A 99 -22.97 15.35 4.97
N GLY A 100 -23.10 15.42 6.30
CA GLY A 100 -24.12 14.70 7.06
C GLY A 100 -23.87 13.19 7.25
N LEU A 101 -22.76 12.67 6.72
CA LEU A 101 -22.30 11.30 6.97
C LEU A 101 -21.56 11.23 8.31
N ARG A 102 -21.36 10.00 8.78
CA ARG A 102 -20.52 9.69 9.94
C ARG A 102 -19.24 9.01 9.45
N PRO A 103 -18.22 9.76 9.00
CA PRO A 103 -17.11 9.15 8.26
C PRO A 103 -16.18 8.32 9.15
N CYS A 104 -15.73 7.22 8.59
CA CYS A 104 -14.61 6.42 9.06
C CYS A 104 -13.82 5.88 7.88
N ALA A 105 -12.59 5.42 8.10
CA ALA A 105 -11.73 4.86 7.06
C ALA A 105 -11.16 3.52 7.52
N THR A 106 -11.39 2.47 6.74
CA THR A 106 -10.78 1.15 6.95
C THR A 106 -10.51 0.46 5.60
N PRO A 107 -9.37 -0.24 5.46
CA PRO A 107 -9.12 -1.08 4.30
C PRO A 107 -9.93 -2.38 4.32
N HIS A 108 -10.61 -2.71 5.43
CA HIS A 108 -11.35 -3.97 5.60
C HIS A 108 -12.76 -3.96 4.99
N ALA A 109 -13.23 -2.83 4.49
CA ALA A 109 -14.54 -2.70 3.85
C ALA A 109 -14.47 -1.79 2.63
N LEU A 110 -15.45 -1.93 1.74
CA LEU A 110 -15.58 -1.07 0.57
C LEU A 110 -16.03 0.34 0.97
N ILE A 111 -15.74 1.33 0.10
CA ILE A 111 -16.25 2.68 0.25
C ILE A 111 -17.79 2.64 0.22
N GLY A 112 -18.43 3.39 1.12
CA GLY A 112 -19.88 3.43 1.29
C GLY A 112 -20.43 2.39 2.26
N ALA A 113 -19.63 1.39 2.66
CA ALA A 113 -20.07 0.37 3.62
C ALA A 113 -20.40 0.99 4.99
N ILE A 114 -21.41 0.44 5.67
CA ILE A 114 -21.75 0.81 7.04
C ILE A 114 -21.01 -0.16 7.96
N ILE A 115 -20.16 0.40 8.82
CA ILE A 115 -19.33 -0.37 9.75
C ILE A 115 -19.91 -0.19 11.14
N THR A 116 -20.11 -1.29 11.85
CA THR A 116 -20.42 -1.26 13.28
C THR A 116 -19.12 -1.41 14.05
N ILE A 117 -18.82 -0.45 14.93
CA ILE A 117 -17.62 -0.42 15.75
C ILE A 117 -18.02 -0.63 17.21
N THR A 118 -17.36 -1.55 17.89
CA THR A 118 -17.55 -1.85 19.31
C THR A 118 -16.26 -1.57 20.06
N ASN A 119 -16.32 -0.70 21.07
CA ASN A 119 -15.21 -0.46 21.98
C ASN A 119 -15.09 -1.62 22.98
N LEU A 120 -13.95 -2.32 22.98
CA LEU A 120 -13.74 -3.49 23.84
C LEU A 120 -13.49 -3.12 25.30
N ASN A 121 -13.14 -1.86 25.62
CA ASN A 121 -12.93 -1.40 26.99
C ASN A 121 -14.25 -1.20 27.76
N ASN A 122 -15.32 -0.77 27.07
CA ASN A 122 -16.56 -0.37 27.73
C ASN A 122 -17.84 -0.94 27.08
N GLY A 123 -17.73 -1.68 25.98
CA GLY A 123 -18.84 -2.29 25.26
C GLY A 123 -19.70 -1.33 24.43
N ARG A 124 -19.35 -0.04 24.34
CA ARG A 124 -20.13 0.93 23.56
C ARG A 124 -19.97 0.68 22.07
N THR A 125 -21.07 0.84 21.33
CA THR A 125 -21.13 0.61 19.89
C THR A 125 -21.55 1.85 19.12
N LEU A 126 -20.99 2.07 17.94
CA LEU A 126 -21.46 3.09 16.99
C LEU A 126 -21.45 2.56 15.56
N LYS A 127 -22.17 3.24 14.67
CA LYS A 127 -22.14 2.97 13.22
C LYS A 127 -21.52 4.14 12.46
N CYS A 128 -20.69 3.84 11.47
CA CYS A 128 -20.03 4.83 10.62
C CYS A 128 -20.03 4.40 9.15
N ASN A 129 -19.89 5.36 8.24
CA ASN A 129 -19.78 5.15 6.82
C ASN A 129 -18.30 5.12 6.42
N ASN A 130 -17.87 4.05 5.76
CA ASN A 130 -16.52 3.98 5.25
C ASN A 130 -16.36 4.94 4.07
N VAL A 131 -15.54 5.99 4.23
CA VAL A 131 -15.30 6.99 3.19
C VAL A 131 -13.95 6.82 2.50
N SER A 132 -13.10 5.90 2.97
CA SER A 132 -11.78 5.66 2.39
C SER A 132 -11.26 4.26 2.69
N ILE A 133 -10.64 3.65 1.68
CA ILE A 133 -9.91 2.37 1.77
C ILE A 133 -8.40 2.57 2.02
N GLN A 134 -7.99 3.78 2.41
CA GLN A 134 -6.59 4.13 2.59
C GLN A 134 -5.87 3.24 3.62
N SER A 135 -4.58 3.01 3.37
CA SER A 135 -3.68 2.43 4.37
C SER A 135 -3.64 3.33 5.59
N LEU A 136 -3.90 2.75 6.75
CA LEU A 136 -3.94 3.46 8.01
C LEU A 136 -2.54 3.45 8.65
N THR A 137 -2.14 4.59 9.22
CA THR A 137 -0.87 4.70 9.92
C THR A 137 -0.96 4.04 11.31
N SER A 138 0.18 3.57 11.81
CA SER A 138 0.34 3.16 13.23
C SER A 138 -0.44 1.91 13.65
N GLY A 139 -0.67 0.97 12.72
CA GLY A 139 -1.29 -0.32 13.03
C GLY A 139 -2.79 -0.26 13.38
N ASN A 140 -3.42 0.91 13.21
CA ASN A 140 -4.87 1.05 13.38
C ASN A 140 -5.59 0.31 12.26
N ILE A 141 -6.69 -0.37 12.60
CA ILE A 141 -7.54 -1.04 11.62
C ILE A 141 -8.67 -0.14 11.12
N ILE A 142 -8.97 0.95 11.85
CA ILE A 142 -9.94 1.97 11.46
C ILE A 142 -9.57 3.35 12.01
N LEU A 143 -9.82 4.39 11.22
CA LEU A 143 -9.82 5.78 11.69
C LEU A 143 -11.24 6.30 11.71
N ILE A 144 -11.63 6.91 12.82
CA ILE A 144 -13.00 7.37 13.06
C ILE A 144 -13.03 8.90 13.09
N HIS A 145 -14.08 9.53 12.58
CA HIS A 145 -14.17 10.98 12.68
C HIS A 145 -14.18 11.43 14.14
N THR A 146 -13.47 12.51 14.48
CA THR A 146 -13.33 12.99 15.87
C THR A 146 -14.66 13.06 16.63
N GLU A 147 -15.71 13.63 16.04
CA GLU A 147 -17.04 13.76 16.70
C GLU A 147 -17.74 12.41 16.88
N VAL A 148 -17.53 11.47 15.95
CA VAL A 148 -18.06 10.11 16.01
C VAL A 148 -17.33 9.31 17.09
N PHE A 149 -16.00 9.46 17.17
CA PHE A 149 -15.14 8.78 18.15
C PHE A 149 -15.54 9.14 19.60
N LEU A 150 -15.92 10.40 19.83
CA LEU A 150 -16.34 10.91 21.15
C LEU A 150 -17.59 10.21 21.72
N GLU A 151 -18.36 9.48 20.91
CA GLU A 151 -19.51 8.71 21.39
C GLU A 151 -19.09 7.42 22.14
N ILE A 152 -17.92 6.87 21.80
CA ILE A 152 -17.42 5.59 22.35
C ILE A 152 -16.25 5.74 23.32
N ALA A 153 -15.46 6.83 23.26
CA ALA A 153 -14.42 7.16 24.25
C ALA A 153 -13.96 8.63 24.14
N ASP A 154 -13.09 9.08 25.04
CA ASP A 154 -12.44 10.38 24.93
C ASP A 154 -11.18 10.30 24.03
N LEU A 155 -10.80 11.41 23.40
CA LEU A 155 -9.64 11.49 22.49
C LEU A 155 -8.32 11.09 23.17
N VAL A 156 -8.21 11.30 24.49
CA VAL A 156 -7.03 10.91 25.28
C VAL A 156 -6.88 9.40 25.43
N ASP A 157 -7.95 8.64 25.24
CA ASP A 157 -7.95 7.18 25.34
C ASP A 157 -7.47 6.51 24.05
N ALA A 158 -7.24 7.28 22.98
CA ALA A 158 -6.73 6.75 21.73
C ALA A 158 -5.26 6.29 21.86
N PRO A 159 -4.87 5.15 21.27
CA PRO A 159 -5.68 4.24 20.46
C PRO A 159 -6.55 3.27 21.29
N LEU A 160 -7.79 3.04 20.84
CA LEU A 160 -8.75 2.16 21.51
C LEU A 160 -8.69 0.72 20.97
N PRO A 161 -8.73 -0.31 21.82
CA PRO A 161 -9.02 -1.67 21.39
C PRO A 161 -10.48 -1.77 20.98
N ILE A 162 -10.73 -2.21 19.75
CA ILE A 162 -12.06 -2.28 19.17
C ILE A 162 -12.28 -3.58 18.41
N GLU A 163 -13.54 -3.84 18.12
CA GLU A 163 -14.01 -4.84 17.17
C GLU A 163 -14.87 -4.14 16.12
N ILE A 164 -14.65 -4.46 14.83
CA ILE A 164 -15.50 -3.98 13.73
C ILE A 164 -16.25 -5.13 13.08
N SER A 165 -17.48 -4.86 12.66
CA SER A 165 -18.32 -5.76 11.88
C SER A 165 -19.01 -5.03 10.73
N PHE A 166 -19.31 -5.79 9.67
CA PHE A 166 -19.85 -5.32 8.38
C PHE A 166 -21.13 -6.06 8.01
#